data_AF-A0A818MDW9-F1
#
_entry.id   AF-A0A818MDW9-F1
#
_cell.length_a   1.000
_cell.length_b   1.000
_cell.length_c   1.000
_cell.angle_alpha   90.00
_cell.angle_beta   90.00
_cell.angle_gamma   90.00
#
_symmetry.space_group_name_H-M   'P 1'
#
loop_
_entity.id
_entity.type
_entity.pdbx_description
1 polymer ?
#
loop_
_entity_poly.entity_id
_entity_poly.type
_entity_poly.pdbx_seq_one_letter_code
_entity_poly.pdbx_strand_id
1 'polypeptide(L)'
;MPSMASGRFVFRRLSSTTTISNISNEALFEIPTLDDDQTIVITSPTINLIYKVFFPCLIFIGTCGSIMSLKCLYAQRFRNNNSTYMFFFLIALVDLAILYTGALRLLVIALTEFDVRSTSLFICRAHRFTTYFLLQLSSSLLALMTLDRARKTLSMLPPLKKAITTLRSTQLLTNSDNHTLRNTFLKQSKILWITCFVVILLLVLDSHFFYCTGYQHGKIKHRIICQSVAHNLHCRRYWLLYLWFDAFLYSYLPMLIIMICNVRLVIYLKQQRKRRLALISSTIHLSNNHRITFSVILMSILFLIFSVPVAFLEQFEYKLNHYKYFHHCLAIAYLAMYLNHTISFFLFLFGTHFRQSVKELIWAQATGQPRSNTTLFALVPK
;
A
#
# COMPACT_ATOMS: atom_id res chain seq x y z
N MET A 1 16.40 -22.29 -57.01
CA MET A 1 17.72 -21.85 -57.50
C MET A 1 17.51 -20.95 -58.72
N PRO A 2 18.31 -19.90 -58.90
CA PRO A 2 18.13 -18.50 -58.47
C PRO A 2 17.57 -17.62 -59.64
N SER A 3 17.18 -16.36 -59.52
CA SER A 3 17.96 -15.23 -59.00
C SER A 3 17.15 -13.92 -58.96
N MET A 4 17.59 -13.03 -58.07
CA MET A 4 17.73 -11.57 -58.15
C MET A 4 16.75 -10.71 -58.99
N ALA A 5 16.12 -9.74 -58.32
CA ALA A 5 15.81 -8.45 -58.92
C ALA A 5 16.15 -7.30 -57.93
N SER A 6 17.06 -6.45 -58.40
CA SER A 6 17.52 -5.17 -57.84
C SER A 6 16.61 -4.05 -58.37
N GLY A 7 16.26 -3.08 -57.53
CA GLY A 7 15.51 -1.87 -57.92
C GLY A 7 16.12 -0.62 -57.29
N ARG A 8 16.85 0.14 -58.11
CA ARG A 8 17.58 1.37 -57.76
C ARG A 8 16.68 2.57 -57.48
N PHE A 9 17.21 3.40 -56.58
CA PHE A 9 16.88 4.81 -56.34
C PHE A 9 16.90 5.67 -57.61
N VAL A 10 15.91 6.57 -57.74
CA VAL A 10 15.93 7.72 -58.65
C VAL A 10 15.91 8.99 -57.82
N PHE A 11 17.00 9.75 -57.90
CA PHE A 11 17.13 11.11 -57.40
C PHE A 11 16.51 12.08 -58.42
N ARG A 12 15.61 12.97 -58.00
CA ARG A 12 15.25 14.16 -58.76
C ARG A 12 15.45 15.39 -57.87
N ARG A 13 16.50 16.15 -58.18
CA ARG A 13 16.80 17.47 -57.63
C ARG A 13 16.19 18.49 -58.59
N LEU A 14 15.36 19.41 -58.10
CA LEU A 14 15.03 20.66 -58.79
C LEU A 14 14.97 21.78 -57.76
N SER A 15 15.80 22.78 -58.02
CA SER A 15 16.09 24.00 -57.26
C SER A 15 14.93 25.00 -57.33
N SER A 16 14.49 25.50 -56.17
CA SER A 16 14.62 26.90 -55.68
C SER A 16 13.72 27.95 -56.31
N THR A 17 12.69 28.39 -55.56
CA THR A 17 12.47 29.83 -55.24
C THR A 17 11.44 29.99 -54.11
N THR A 18 11.93 30.52 -52.98
CA THR A 18 11.28 31.40 -51.99
C THR A 18 9.75 31.52 -51.94
N THR A 19 9.17 31.00 -50.86
CA THR A 19 8.34 31.80 -49.92
C THR A 19 8.45 31.18 -48.53
N ILE A 20 9.13 31.90 -47.63
CA ILE A 20 9.23 31.61 -46.21
C ILE A 20 7.97 32.17 -45.55
N SER A 21 7.06 31.32 -45.11
CA SER A 21 6.19 31.62 -43.96
C SER A 21 5.55 30.33 -43.42
N ASN A 22 5.70 30.15 -42.11
CA ASN A 22 4.87 29.32 -41.22
C ASN A 22 4.82 27.80 -41.48
N ILE A 23 5.91 27.11 -41.13
CA ILE A 23 5.82 25.74 -40.61
C ILE A 23 5.70 25.85 -39.09
N SER A 24 4.47 25.97 -38.61
CA SER A 24 4.11 25.66 -37.23
C SER A 24 4.42 24.18 -37.00
N ASN A 25 5.49 23.90 -36.24
CA ASN A 25 5.76 22.59 -35.64
C ASN A 25 4.74 22.27 -34.52
N GLU A 26 3.45 22.32 -34.84
CA GLU A 26 2.41 21.63 -34.09
C GLU A 26 2.20 20.27 -34.73
N ALA A 27 3.16 19.36 -34.51
CA ALA A 27 2.80 17.95 -34.41
C ALA A 27 1.94 17.83 -33.14
N LEU A 28 0.65 18.16 -33.32
CA LEU A 28 -0.40 18.05 -32.33
C LEU A 28 -0.41 16.58 -31.88
N PHE A 29 0.23 16.32 -30.75
CA PHE A 29 0.14 15.05 -30.06
C PHE A 29 -1.29 14.97 -29.51
N GLU A 30 -2.22 14.60 -30.39
CA GLU A 30 -3.57 14.21 -30.00
C GLU A 30 -3.43 13.04 -29.04
N ILE A 31 -3.67 13.33 -27.76
CA ILE A 31 -3.91 12.28 -26.78
C ILE A 31 -5.18 11.58 -27.30
N PRO A 32 -5.11 10.28 -27.63
CA PRO A 32 -6.28 9.53 -28.05
C PRO A 32 -7.32 9.66 -26.95
N THR A 33 -8.47 10.21 -27.30
CA THR A 33 -9.56 10.41 -26.36
C THR A 33 -10.12 9.05 -25.94
N LEU A 34 -10.20 8.85 -24.62
CA LEU A 34 -10.64 7.66 -23.88
C LEU A 34 -12.02 7.05 -24.25
N ASP A 35 -12.73 7.60 -25.24
CA ASP A 35 -14.15 7.30 -25.46
C ASP A 35 -14.41 6.02 -26.27
N ASP A 36 -13.56 5.63 -27.23
CA ASP A 36 -13.75 4.35 -27.94
C ASP A 36 -13.38 3.14 -27.07
N ASP A 37 -12.44 3.33 -26.14
CA ASP A 37 -11.92 2.26 -25.28
C ASP A 37 -12.90 1.89 -24.17
N GLN A 38 -13.63 2.84 -23.56
CA GLN A 38 -14.54 2.51 -22.45
C GLN A 38 -15.75 1.66 -22.86
N THR A 39 -16.29 1.84 -24.07
CA THR A 39 -17.39 1.02 -24.60
C THR A 39 -16.95 -0.40 -24.99
N ILE A 40 -15.71 -0.59 -25.43
CA ILE A 40 -15.14 -1.90 -25.76
C ILE A 40 -14.71 -2.63 -24.47
N VAL A 41 -14.22 -1.92 -23.46
CA VAL A 41 -13.74 -2.49 -22.18
C VAL A 41 -14.87 -3.10 -21.34
N ILE A 42 -16.09 -2.55 -21.39
CA ILE A 42 -17.24 -3.05 -20.59
C ILE A 42 -17.92 -4.28 -21.24
N THR A 43 -17.63 -4.63 -22.49
CA THR A 43 -18.21 -5.82 -23.15
C THR A 43 -17.39 -7.10 -22.94
N SER A 44 -16.16 -7.00 -22.43
CA SER A 44 -15.36 -8.21 -22.20
C SER A 44 -15.88 -9.03 -21.01
N PRO A 45 -16.14 -10.33 -21.18
CA PRO A 45 -16.65 -11.18 -20.10
C PRO A 45 -15.69 -11.24 -18.90
N THR A 46 -14.38 -11.21 -19.16
CA THR A 46 -13.35 -11.24 -18.11
C THR A 46 -13.38 -9.98 -17.23
N ILE A 47 -13.50 -8.81 -17.85
CA ILE A 47 -13.52 -7.52 -17.14
C ILE A 47 -14.82 -7.40 -16.33
N ASN A 48 -15.94 -7.84 -16.90
CA ASN A 48 -17.21 -7.94 -16.19
C ASN A 48 -17.14 -8.88 -14.98
N LEU A 49 -16.54 -10.05 -15.13
CA LEU A 49 -16.36 -10.99 -14.01
C LEU A 49 -15.53 -10.36 -12.88
N ILE A 50 -14.42 -9.70 -13.22
CA ILE A 50 -13.57 -9.02 -12.23
C ILE A 50 -14.38 -7.97 -11.47
N TYR A 51 -14.95 -6.98 -12.16
CA TYR A 51 -15.59 -5.85 -11.48
C TYR A 51 -16.96 -6.17 -10.86
N LYS A 52 -17.76 -7.07 -11.45
CA LYS A 52 -19.12 -7.38 -10.96
C LYS A 52 -19.16 -8.52 -9.96
N VAL A 53 -18.15 -9.38 -9.89
CA VAL A 53 -18.12 -10.53 -8.96
C VAL A 53 -16.99 -10.41 -7.96
N PHE A 54 -15.75 -10.25 -8.40
CA PHE A 54 -14.61 -10.24 -7.47
C PHE A 54 -14.56 -8.99 -6.59
N PHE A 55 -14.82 -7.80 -7.13
CA PHE A 55 -14.82 -6.56 -6.34
C PHE A 55 -15.85 -6.55 -5.20
N PRO A 56 -17.12 -6.96 -5.39
CA PRO A 56 -18.08 -7.13 -4.29
C PRO A 56 -17.59 -8.10 -3.22
N CYS A 57 -17.05 -9.26 -3.61
CA CYS A 57 -16.50 -10.22 -2.67
C CYS A 57 -15.32 -9.64 -1.88
N LEU A 58 -14.42 -8.92 -2.54
CA LEU A 58 -13.29 -8.25 -1.89
C LEU A 58 -13.74 -7.20 -0.88
N ILE A 59 -14.69 -6.33 -1.26
CA ILE A 59 -15.22 -5.30 -0.36
C ILE A 59 -15.88 -5.96 0.85
N PHE A 60 -16.69 -7.00 0.65
CA PHE A 60 -17.36 -7.70 1.74
C PHE A 60 -16.36 -8.37 2.70
N ILE A 61 -15.46 -9.19 2.18
CA ILE A 61 -14.46 -9.92 2.97
C ILE A 61 -13.52 -8.93 3.67
N GLY A 62 -13.02 -7.94 2.93
CA GLY A 62 -12.09 -6.94 3.44
C GLY A 62 -12.71 -6.05 4.51
N THR A 63 -13.98 -5.68 4.37
CA THR A 63 -14.73 -4.92 5.38
C THR A 63 -14.89 -5.73 6.66
N CYS A 64 -15.38 -6.97 6.55
CA CYS A 64 -15.54 -7.87 7.69
C CYS A 64 -14.21 -8.10 8.42
N GLY A 65 -13.14 -8.41 7.67
CA GLY A 65 -11.81 -8.64 8.21
C GLY A 65 -11.23 -7.40 8.90
N SER A 66 -11.28 -6.24 8.25
CA SER A 66 -10.71 -5.00 8.78
C SER A 66 -11.46 -4.51 10.04
N ILE A 67 -12.80 -4.62 10.07
CA ILE A 67 -13.60 -4.28 11.27
C ILE A 67 -13.25 -5.22 12.43
N MET A 68 -13.12 -6.52 12.16
CA MET A 68 -12.68 -7.48 13.18
C MET A 68 -11.27 -7.14 13.69
N SER A 69 -10.34 -6.80 12.80
CA SER A 69 -9.01 -6.32 13.16
C SER A 69 -9.05 -5.11 14.07
N LEU A 70 -9.83 -4.09 13.71
CA LEU A 70 -9.95 -2.87 14.50
C LEU A 70 -10.50 -3.16 15.90
N LYS A 71 -11.55 -3.97 16.02
CA LYS A 71 -12.12 -4.36 17.33
C LYS A 71 -11.10 -5.11 18.21
N CYS A 72 -10.38 -6.06 17.64
CA CYS A 72 -9.39 -6.85 18.37
C CYS A 72 -8.15 -6.02 18.76
N LEU A 73 -7.62 -5.23 17.82
CA LEU A 73 -6.44 -4.41 18.03
C LEU A 73 -6.72 -3.21 18.93
N TYR A 74 -7.93 -2.67 18.91
CA TYR A 74 -8.35 -1.64 19.87
C TYR A 74 -8.25 -2.17 21.30
N ALA A 75 -8.83 -3.34 21.58
CA ALA A 75 -8.74 -3.97 22.90
C ALA A 75 -7.28 -4.29 23.31
N GLN A 76 -6.45 -4.74 22.37
CA GLN A 76 -5.05 -5.08 22.63
C GLN A 76 -4.14 -3.86 22.78
N ARG A 77 -4.41 -2.77 22.06
CA ARG A 77 -3.61 -1.53 22.12
C ARG A 77 -3.59 -0.95 23.52
N PHE A 78 -4.74 -0.94 24.19
CA PHE A 78 -4.83 -0.47 25.59
C PHE A 78 -4.16 -1.42 26.58
N ARG A 79 -4.11 -2.73 26.25
CA ARG A 79 -3.49 -3.74 27.12
C ARG A 79 -1.98 -3.83 26.95
N ASN A 80 -1.42 -3.43 25.81
CA ASN A 80 -0.03 -3.68 25.48
C ASN A 80 0.64 -2.48 24.79
N ASN A 81 1.59 -1.85 25.47
CA ASN A 81 2.40 -0.75 24.95
C ASN A 81 3.41 -1.24 23.91
N ASN A 82 2.99 -1.83 22.80
CA ASN A 82 3.88 -2.22 21.71
C ASN A 82 3.51 -1.45 20.43
N SER A 83 4.45 -0.66 19.91
CA SER A 83 4.25 0.18 18.72
C SER A 83 3.75 -0.59 17.49
N THR A 84 3.99 -1.90 17.40
CA THR A 84 3.50 -2.68 16.26
C THR A 84 1.99 -2.89 16.27
N TYR A 85 1.34 -3.00 17.44
CA TYR A 85 -0.12 -3.07 17.46
C TYR A 85 -0.75 -1.77 16.97
N MET A 86 -0.09 -0.63 17.21
CA MET A 86 -0.50 0.65 16.64
C MET A 86 -0.40 0.65 15.11
N PHE A 87 0.69 0.13 14.54
CA PHE A 87 0.81 0.00 13.08
C PHE A 87 -0.26 -0.92 12.49
N PHE A 88 -0.51 -2.09 13.08
CA PHE A 88 -1.58 -2.97 12.61
C PHE A 88 -2.97 -2.30 12.68
N PHE A 89 -3.21 -1.50 13.72
CA PHE A 89 -4.46 -0.74 13.85
C PHE A 89 -4.59 0.31 12.74
N LEU A 90 -3.53 1.09 12.50
CA LEU A 90 -3.51 2.10 11.43
C LEU A 90 -3.65 1.47 10.05
N ILE A 91 -2.95 0.35 9.79
CA ILE A 91 -3.05 -0.39 8.53
C ILE A 91 -4.49 -0.87 8.31
N ALA A 92 -5.13 -1.48 9.31
CA ALA A 92 -6.52 -1.92 9.19
C ALA A 92 -7.51 -0.76 8.94
N LEU A 93 -7.26 0.42 9.51
CA LEU A 93 -8.06 1.63 9.25
C LEU A 93 -7.90 2.09 7.80
N VAL A 94 -6.64 2.16 7.32
CA VAL A 94 -6.31 2.61 5.97
C VAL A 94 -6.80 1.60 4.92
N ASP A 95 -6.62 0.30 5.14
CA ASP A 95 -7.13 -0.77 4.26
C ASP A 95 -8.64 -0.65 4.06
N LEU A 96 -9.39 -0.42 5.14
CA LEU A 96 -10.84 -0.16 5.07
C LEU A 96 -11.13 1.09 4.22
N ALA A 97 -10.43 2.19 4.48
CA ALA A 97 -10.64 3.43 3.72
C ALA A 97 -10.31 3.28 2.22
N ILE A 98 -9.28 2.49 1.86
CA ILE A 98 -8.92 2.18 0.47
C ILE A 98 -10.02 1.36 -0.21
N LEU A 99 -10.60 0.37 0.46
CA LEU A 99 -11.70 -0.42 -0.12
C LEU A 99 -12.92 0.45 -0.41
N TYR A 100 -13.27 1.37 0.49
CA TYR A 100 -14.44 2.23 0.32
C TYR A 100 -14.24 3.41 -0.63
N THR A 101 -13.01 3.90 -0.79
CA THR A 101 -12.72 5.00 -1.72
C THR A 101 -12.31 4.48 -3.10
N GLY A 102 -11.45 3.47 -3.18
CA GLY A 102 -10.96 2.92 -4.44
C GLY A 102 -11.86 1.83 -5.01
N ALA A 103 -11.95 0.69 -4.33
CA ALA A 103 -12.63 -0.50 -4.84
C ALA A 103 -14.14 -0.27 -5.03
N LEU A 104 -14.80 0.40 -4.08
CA LEU A 104 -16.23 0.70 -4.18
C LEU A 104 -16.54 1.60 -5.37
N ARG A 105 -15.70 2.60 -5.68
CA ARG A 105 -15.88 3.43 -6.89
C ARG A 105 -15.86 2.56 -8.15
N LEU A 106 -14.90 1.65 -8.26
CA LEU A 106 -14.78 0.75 -9.42
C LEU A 106 -16.01 -0.16 -9.55
N LEU A 107 -16.53 -0.65 -8.43
CA LEU A 107 -17.78 -1.42 -8.40
C LEU A 107 -18.99 -0.58 -8.85
N VAL A 108 -19.15 0.63 -8.31
CA VAL A 108 -20.26 1.52 -8.66
C VAL A 108 -20.25 1.85 -10.15
N ILE A 109 -19.08 2.17 -10.72
CA ILE A 109 -18.92 2.41 -12.16
C ILE A 109 -19.34 1.15 -12.95
N ALA A 110 -18.93 -0.04 -12.52
CA ALA A 110 -19.26 -1.27 -13.23
C ALA A 110 -20.74 -1.69 -13.16
N LEU A 111 -21.46 -1.31 -12.10
CA LEU A 111 -22.88 -1.65 -11.91
C LEU A 111 -23.83 -0.61 -12.50
N THR A 112 -23.49 0.67 -12.41
CA THR A 112 -24.41 1.79 -12.70
C THR A 112 -23.93 2.67 -13.86
N GLU A 113 -22.72 2.45 -14.36
CA GLU A 113 -22.01 3.34 -15.29
C GLU A 113 -21.84 4.79 -14.80
N PHE A 114 -22.13 5.05 -13.52
CA PHE A 114 -21.99 6.33 -12.87
C PHE A 114 -20.64 6.42 -12.15
N ASP A 115 -19.89 7.49 -12.41
CA ASP A 115 -18.68 7.81 -11.66
C ASP A 115 -18.98 8.87 -10.61
N VAL A 116 -18.81 8.55 -9.33
CA VAL A 116 -18.96 9.50 -8.21
C VAL A 116 -18.11 10.76 -8.42
N ARG A 117 -16.98 10.66 -9.13
CA ARG A 117 -16.12 11.80 -9.43
C ARG A 117 -16.73 12.77 -10.45
N SER A 118 -17.81 12.43 -11.15
CA SER A 118 -18.48 13.34 -12.09
C SER A 118 -19.50 14.26 -11.42
N THR A 119 -19.90 14.01 -10.17
CA THR A 119 -20.99 14.74 -9.48
C THR A 119 -20.66 16.19 -9.18
N SER A 120 -19.47 16.47 -8.66
CA SER A 120 -19.02 17.85 -8.40
C SER A 120 -17.51 17.95 -8.47
N LEU A 121 -17.00 19.14 -8.81
CA LEU A 121 -15.56 19.38 -8.93
C LEU A 121 -14.86 19.16 -7.58
N PHE A 122 -15.55 19.51 -6.49
CA PHE A 122 -15.07 19.24 -5.13
C PHE A 122 -14.92 17.74 -4.88
N ILE A 123 -15.95 16.93 -5.20
CA ILE A 123 -15.89 15.46 -5.03
C ILE A 123 -14.80 14.86 -5.92
N CYS A 124 -14.67 15.30 -7.17
CA CYS A 124 -13.61 14.88 -8.09
C CYS A 124 -12.21 15.05 -7.45
N ARG A 125 -11.92 16.26 -6.95
CA ARG A 125 -10.62 16.62 -6.34
C ARG A 125 -10.40 15.88 -5.03
N ALA A 126 -11.35 15.95 -4.11
CA ALA A 126 -11.25 15.34 -2.79
C ALA A 126 -11.13 13.82 -2.89
N HIS A 127 -11.99 13.16 -3.68
CA HIS A 127 -11.93 11.71 -3.84
C HIS A 127 -10.62 11.27 -4.50
N ARG A 128 -10.13 11.97 -5.52
CA ARG A 128 -8.85 11.60 -6.16
C ARG A 128 -7.70 11.73 -5.17
N PHE A 129 -7.60 12.88 -4.49
CA PHE A 129 -6.64 13.10 -3.41
C PHE A 129 -6.69 11.98 -2.38
N THR A 130 -7.86 11.68 -1.83
CA THR A 130 -8.03 10.66 -0.79
C THR A 130 -7.61 9.27 -1.29
N THR A 131 -7.97 8.87 -2.52
CA THR A 131 -7.58 7.55 -3.04
C THR A 131 -6.05 7.38 -3.12
N TYR A 132 -5.34 8.34 -3.74
CA TYR A 132 -3.89 8.26 -3.89
C TYR A 132 -3.17 8.38 -2.54
N PHE A 133 -3.57 9.35 -1.71
CA PHE A 133 -3.02 9.54 -0.38
C PHE A 133 -3.14 8.28 0.48
N LEU A 134 -4.30 7.61 0.48
CA LEU A 134 -4.49 6.40 1.26
C LEU A 134 -3.62 5.23 0.76
N LEU A 135 -3.49 5.06 -0.56
CA LEU A 135 -2.63 4.02 -1.15
C LEU A 135 -1.15 4.23 -0.75
N GLN A 136 -0.64 5.46 -0.91
CA GLN A 136 0.73 5.81 -0.52
C GLN A 136 0.94 5.70 1.00
N LEU A 137 -0.07 6.08 1.80
CA LEU A 137 -0.03 5.94 3.25
C LEU A 137 0.05 4.47 3.66
N SER A 138 -0.73 3.59 3.03
CA SER A 138 -0.74 2.15 3.32
C SER A 138 0.64 1.52 3.10
N SER A 139 1.25 1.77 1.94
CA SER A 139 2.58 1.21 1.63
C SER A 139 3.66 1.77 2.56
N SER A 140 3.59 3.06 2.88
CA SER A 140 4.48 3.72 3.83
C SER A 140 4.36 3.16 5.25
N LEU A 141 3.14 2.93 5.74
CA LEU A 141 2.89 2.31 7.04
C LEU A 141 3.46 0.89 7.12
N LEU A 142 3.31 0.10 6.06
CA LEU A 142 3.89 -1.24 5.98
C LEU A 142 5.42 -1.19 6.04
N ALA A 143 6.05 -0.31 5.26
CA ALA A 143 7.50 -0.12 5.28
C ALA A 143 8.01 0.32 6.66
N LEU A 144 7.34 1.27 7.31
CA LEU A 144 7.67 1.72 8.66
C LEU A 144 7.51 0.61 9.70
N MET A 145 6.46 -0.21 9.59
CA MET A 145 6.24 -1.35 10.47
C MET A 145 7.37 -2.39 10.34
N THR A 146 7.76 -2.71 9.11
CA THR A 146 8.86 -3.66 8.84
C THR A 146 10.20 -3.11 9.35
N LEU A 147 10.42 -1.79 9.22
CA LEU A 147 11.59 -1.11 9.77
C LEU A 147 11.62 -1.10 11.31
N ASP A 148 10.49 -0.81 11.97
CA ASP A 148 10.33 -0.90 13.43
C ASP A 148 10.69 -2.32 13.90
N ARG A 149 10.19 -3.35 13.20
CA ARG A 149 10.50 -4.74 13.52
C ARG A 149 11.96 -5.08 13.33
N ALA A 150 12.58 -4.67 12.22
CA ALA A 150 14.00 -4.91 11.98
C ALA A 150 14.90 -4.19 13.01
N ARG A 151 14.54 -2.99 13.45
CA ARG A 151 15.25 -2.26 14.51
C ARG A 151 15.13 -2.97 15.86
N LYS A 152 13.94 -3.44 16.22
CA LYS A 152 13.70 -4.20 17.47
C LYS A 152 14.51 -5.49 17.49
N THR A 153 14.55 -6.25 16.40
CA THR A 153 15.34 -7.49 16.34
C THR A 153 16.84 -7.23 16.42
N LEU A 154 17.34 -6.14 15.82
CA LEU A 154 18.74 -5.73 15.94
C LEU A 154 19.11 -5.42 17.39
N SER A 155 18.24 -4.75 18.13
CA SER A 155 18.47 -4.44 19.54
C SER A 155 18.46 -5.67 20.46
N MET A 156 17.86 -6.79 20.03
CA MET A 156 17.82 -8.06 20.75
C MET A 156 19.03 -8.97 20.46
N LEU A 157 19.84 -8.65 19.45
CA LEU A 157 21.12 -9.34 19.25
C LEU A 157 22.08 -8.86 20.36
N PRO A 158 22.79 -9.77 21.05
CA PRO A 158 23.76 -9.37 22.04
C PRO A 158 24.78 -8.46 21.36
N PRO A 159 24.98 -7.22 21.84
CA PRO A 159 26.03 -6.39 21.29
C PRO A 159 27.33 -7.15 21.54
N LEU A 160 28.14 -7.35 20.49
CA LEU A 160 29.46 -7.98 20.58
C LEU A 160 30.31 -7.39 21.73
N LYS A 161 30.06 -6.13 22.10
CA LYS A 161 30.70 -5.43 23.22
C LYS A 161 30.23 -5.86 24.62
N LYS A 162 28.98 -6.35 24.81
CA LYS A 162 28.50 -6.80 26.13
C LYS A 162 28.95 -8.21 26.50
N ALA A 163 29.27 -9.08 25.54
CA ALA A 163 29.85 -10.38 25.86
C ALA A 163 31.16 -10.25 26.65
N ILE A 164 31.91 -9.16 26.42
CA ILE A 164 33.16 -8.84 27.13
C ILE A 164 32.88 -8.23 28.51
N THR A 165 31.79 -7.48 28.69
CA THR A 165 31.46 -6.82 29.97
C THR A 165 30.61 -7.67 30.93
N THR A 166 29.95 -8.73 30.44
CA THR A 166 29.03 -9.55 31.25
C THR A 166 29.74 -10.54 32.18
N LEU A 167 31.07 -10.62 32.14
CA LEU A 167 31.87 -11.33 33.16
C LEU A 167 32.08 -10.52 34.46
N ARG A 168 31.72 -9.22 34.50
CA ARG A 168 32.12 -8.32 35.62
C ARG A 168 30.98 -7.76 36.47
N SER A 169 29.71 -8.08 36.20
CA SER A 169 28.58 -7.35 36.80
C SER A 169 27.38 -8.24 37.15
N THR A 170 27.60 -9.21 38.04
CA THR A 170 26.54 -10.01 38.71
C THR A 170 26.10 -9.45 40.07
N GLN A 171 26.30 -8.15 40.37
CA GLN A 171 26.04 -7.62 41.73
C GLN A 171 25.19 -6.35 41.84
N LEU A 172 24.57 -5.81 40.78
CA LEU A 172 23.74 -4.60 40.90
C LEU A 172 22.36 -4.78 40.25
N LEU A 173 21.54 -5.63 40.87
CA LEU A 173 20.11 -5.75 40.62
C LEU A 173 19.37 -5.11 41.80
N THR A 174 18.70 -3.98 41.58
CA THR A 174 17.48 -3.54 42.32
C THR A 174 16.94 -2.17 41.87
N ASN A 175 17.59 -1.40 40.98
CA ASN A 175 17.09 -0.07 40.58
C ASN A 175 16.80 0.11 39.07
N SER A 176 16.64 -0.99 38.33
CA SER A 176 16.63 -1.01 36.86
C SER A 176 15.24 -0.94 36.19
N ASP A 177 14.14 -0.88 36.93
CA ASP A 177 12.81 -0.98 36.31
C ASP A 177 12.29 0.38 35.81
N ASN A 178 12.50 1.47 36.57
CA ASN A 178 12.07 2.82 36.18
C ASN A 178 12.84 3.39 34.97
N HIS A 179 14.11 3.03 34.82
CA HIS A 179 14.94 3.50 33.71
C HIS A 179 14.63 2.77 32.39
N THR A 180 14.13 1.53 32.47
CA THR A 180 13.76 0.71 31.31
C THR A 180 12.38 1.12 30.76
N LEU A 181 11.44 1.48 31.64
CA LEU A 181 10.14 2.03 31.27
C LEU A 181 10.30 3.37 30.53
N ARG A 182 11.06 4.32 31.10
CA ARG A 182 11.30 5.65 30.51
C ARG A 182 11.96 5.58 29.13
N ASN A 183 12.92 4.66 28.96
CA ASN A 183 13.58 4.43 27.67
C ASN A 183 12.68 3.77 26.61
N THR A 184 11.65 3.03 27.03
CA THR A 184 10.68 2.39 26.12
C THR A 184 9.63 3.39 25.65
N PHE A 185 9.14 4.24 26.55
CA PHE A 185 8.23 5.36 26.21
C PHE A 185 8.89 6.37 25.25
N LEU A 186 10.14 6.76 25.50
CA LEU A 186 10.89 7.67 24.63
C LEU A 186 11.11 7.09 23.22
N LYS A 187 11.26 5.76 23.08
CA LYS A 187 11.39 5.10 21.77
C LYS A 187 10.08 5.06 20.99
N GLN A 188 8.94 4.94 21.66
CA GLN A 188 7.62 4.95 21.01
C GLN A 188 7.25 6.33 20.49
N SER A 189 7.58 7.39 21.25
CA SER A 189 7.40 8.77 20.81
C SER A 189 8.11 9.04 19.48
N LYS A 190 9.36 8.59 19.33
CA LYS A 190 10.13 8.82 18.09
C LYS A 190 9.49 8.20 16.84
N ILE A 191 8.94 6.99 16.94
CA ILE A 191 8.32 6.33 15.78
C ILE A 191 7.03 7.04 15.39
N LEU A 192 6.23 7.48 16.38
CA LEU A 192 5.02 8.25 16.13
C LEU A 192 5.34 9.57 15.42
N TRP A 193 6.39 10.28 15.84
CA TRP A 193 6.88 11.48 15.14
C TRP A 193 7.28 11.20 13.69
N ILE A 194 7.99 10.09 13.43
CA ILE A 194 8.35 9.68 12.06
C ILE A 194 7.09 9.40 11.23
N THR A 195 6.11 8.69 11.79
CA THR A 195 4.84 8.42 11.10
C THR A 195 4.07 9.70 10.80
N CYS A 196 3.96 10.63 11.76
CA CYS A 196 3.34 11.94 11.55
C CYS A 196 4.06 12.75 10.47
N PHE A 197 5.40 12.76 10.48
CA PHE A 197 6.19 13.42 9.45
C PHE A 197 5.90 12.85 8.05
N VAL A 198 5.88 11.52 7.91
CA VAL A 198 5.54 10.86 6.64
C VAL A 198 4.13 11.23 6.19
N VAL A 199 3.15 11.21 7.10
CA VAL A 199 1.76 11.61 6.78
C VAL A 199 1.72 13.06 6.26
N ILE A 200 2.37 14.00 6.95
CA ILE A 200 2.42 15.41 6.54
C ILE A 200 3.09 15.56 5.17
N LEU A 201 4.20 14.85 4.95
CA LEU A 201 4.89 14.87 3.66
C LEU A 201 3.98 14.40 2.52
N LEU A 202 3.26 13.29 2.71
CA LEU A 202 2.31 12.79 1.71
C LEU A 202 1.15 13.78 1.48
N LEU A 203 0.60 14.39 2.54
CA LEU A 203 -0.44 15.43 2.41
C LEU A 203 0.03 16.61 1.55
N VAL A 204 1.27 17.07 1.75
CA VAL A 204 1.85 18.16 0.96
C VAL A 204 2.05 17.74 -0.49
N LEU A 205 2.61 16.54 -0.73
CA LEU A 205 2.87 16.03 -2.08
C LEU A 205 1.57 15.84 -2.88
N ASP A 206 0.54 15.27 -2.27
CA ASP A 206 -0.74 15.01 -2.93
C ASP A 206 -1.65 16.24 -3.01
N SER A 207 -1.33 17.35 -2.32
CA SER A 207 -2.11 18.59 -2.36
C SER A 207 -2.34 19.12 -3.79
N HIS A 208 -1.48 18.74 -4.74
CA HIS A 208 -1.62 19.09 -6.15
C HIS A 208 -2.91 18.61 -6.80
N PHE A 209 -3.55 17.54 -6.31
CA PHE A 209 -4.83 17.09 -6.83
C PHE A 209 -5.92 18.16 -6.72
N PHE A 210 -5.84 19.07 -5.76
CA PHE A 210 -6.82 20.14 -5.58
C PHE A 210 -6.74 21.23 -6.67
N TYR A 211 -5.59 21.42 -7.32
CA TYR A 211 -5.42 22.43 -8.37
C TYR A 211 -5.20 21.84 -9.77
N CYS A 212 -4.53 20.68 -9.90
CA CYS A 212 -4.27 20.04 -11.19
C CYS A 212 -5.44 19.22 -11.73
N THR A 213 -6.43 18.85 -10.90
CA THR A 213 -7.57 18.03 -11.31
C THR A 213 -8.79 18.89 -11.67
N GLY A 214 -9.45 18.53 -12.77
CA GLY A 214 -10.69 19.16 -13.21
C GLY A 214 -11.49 18.29 -14.16
N TYR A 215 -12.45 18.91 -14.83
CA TYR A 215 -13.32 18.23 -15.78
C TYR A 215 -12.79 18.30 -17.19
N GLN A 216 -12.88 17.18 -17.88
CA GLN A 216 -12.72 17.09 -19.32
C GLN A 216 -14.01 16.55 -19.92
N HIS A 217 -14.44 17.18 -21.01
CA HIS A 217 -15.58 16.73 -21.78
C HIS A 217 -15.10 15.64 -22.74
N GLY A 218 -15.64 14.42 -22.59
CA GLY A 218 -15.44 13.36 -23.58
C GLY A 218 -15.99 13.80 -24.94
N LYS A 219 -15.28 13.47 -26.01
CA LYS A 219 -15.63 13.86 -27.39
C LYS A 219 -16.89 13.16 -27.91
N ILE A 220 -17.28 12.00 -27.36
CA ILE A 220 -18.24 11.09 -28.02
C ILE A 220 -19.54 10.85 -27.22
N LYS A 221 -19.64 11.22 -25.94
CA LYS A 221 -20.89 11.01 -25.15
C LYS A 221 -21.31 12.15 -24.23
N HIS A 222 -20.72 13.34 -24.35
CA HIS A 222 -20.89 14.44 -23.38
C HIS A 222 -20.68 13.97 -21.92
N ARG A 223 -19.93 12.87 -21.70
CA ARG A 223 -19.63 12.38 -20.35
C ARG A 223 -18.52 13.24 -19.76
N ILE A 224 -18.75 13.67 -18.52
CA ILE A 224 -17.80 14.47 -17.75
C ILE A 224 -16.86 13.51 -17.04
N ILE A 225 -15.56 13.58 -17.37
CA ILE A 225 -14.53 12.74 -16.77
C ILE A 225 -13.65 13.61 -15.86
N CYS A 226 -13.38 13.12 -14.66
CA CYS A 226 -12.49 13.76 -13.70
C CYS A 226 -11.03 13.41 -14.03
N GLN A 227 -10.29 14.33 -14.67
CA GLN A 227 -8.91 14.13 -15.15
C GLN A 227 -8.01 15.35 -14.88
N SER A 228 -6.73 15.26 -15.23
CA SER A 228 -5.82 16.40 -15.12
C SER A 228 -6.22 17.49 -16.13
N VAL A 229 -6.17 18.77 -15.73
CA VAL A 229 -6.62 19.88 -16.57
C VAL A 229 -5.62 20.09 -17.71
N ALA A 230 -5.98 19.66 -18.93
CA ALA A 230 -5.11 19.72 -20.11
C ALA A 230 -4.79 21.13 -20.60
N HIS A 231 -5.64 22.13 -20.32
CA HIS A 231 -5.42 23.51 -20.77
C HIS A 231 -4.20 24.18 -20.11
N ASN A 232 -3.76 23.68 -18.95
CA ASN A 232 -2.59 24.22 -18.27
C ASN A 232 -1.36 23.34 -18.57
N LEU A 233 -0.44 23.87 -19.39
CA LEU A 233 0.81 23.19 -19.75
C LEU A 233 1.63 22.77 -18.52
N HIS A 234 1.56 23.56 -17.43
CA HIS A 234 2.21 23.24 -16.17
C HIS A 234 1.61 21.97 -15.53
N CYS A 235 0.28 21.90 -15.42
CA CYS A 235 -0.41 20.72 -14.90
C CYS A 235 -0.14 19.46 -15.74
N ARG A 236 -0.09 19.60 -17.07
CA ARG A 236 0.22 18.49 -17.98
C ARG A 236 1.62 17.93 -17.77
N ARG A 237 2.64 18.80 -17.72
CA ARG A 237 4.03 18.40 -17.48
C ARG A 237 4.21 17.81 -16.07
N TYR A 238 3.59 18.44 -15.08
CA TYR A 238 3.60 17.97 -13.70
C TYR A 238 2.98 16.57 -13.60
N TRP A 239 1.85 16.32 -14.27
CA TRP A 239 1.18 15.01 -14.26
C TRP A 239 2.09 13.87 -14.74
N LEU A 240 2.85 14.10 -15.82
CA LEU A 240 3.79 13.09 -16.33
C LEU A 240 4.90 12.78 -15.33
N LEU A 241 5.44 13.79 -14.65
CA LEU A 241 6.42 13.58 -13.58
C LEU A 241 5.79 12.90 -12.37
N TYR A 242 4.57 13.31 -12.01
CA TYR A 242 3.85 12.81 -10.85
C TYR A 242 3.60 11.31 -10.95
N LEU A 243 3.23 10.76 -12.12
CA LEU A 243 3.04 9.31 -12.28
C LEU A 243 4.29 8.50 -11.86
N TRP A 244 5.49 9.00 -12.14
CA TRP A 244 6.72 8.36 -11.70
C TRP A 244 6.98 8.55 -10.21
N PHE A 245 6.69 9.74 -9.68
CA PHE A 245 6.79 10.00 -8.24
C PHE A 245 5.81 9.14 -7.43
N ASP A 246 4.57 9.01 -7.90
CA ASP A 246 3.54 8.16 -7.30
C ASP A 246 3.98 6.70 -7.32
N ALA A 247 4.39 6.16 -8.47
CA ALA A 247 4.93 4.79 -8.56
C ALA A 247 6.13 4.58 -7.62
N PHE A 248 7.01 5.58 -7.50
CA PHE A 248 8.16 5.53 -6.61
C PHE A 248 7.77 5.50 -5.13
N LEU A 249 6.88 6.40 -4.69
CA LEU A 249 6.45 6.51 -3.30
C LEU A 249 5.52 5.37 -2.89
N TYR A 250 4.60 4.99 -3.78
CA TYR A 250 3.64 3.93 -3.55
C TYR A 250 4.30 2.55 -3.55
N SER A 251 5.18 2.24 -4.51
CA SER A 251 5.70 0.89 -4.70
C SER A 251 7.22 0.78 -4.51
N TYR A 252 8.03 1.52 -5.26
CA TYR A 252 9.47 1.24 -5.36
C TYR A 252 10.26 1.53 -4.07
N LEU A 253 10.02 2.68 -3.43
CA LEU A 253 10.68 3.05 -2.19
C LEU A 253 10.27 2.13 -1.02
N PRO A 254 8.97 1.88 -0.76
CA PRO A 254 8.55 0.86 0.20
C PRO A 254 9.16 -0.51 -0.09
N MET A 255 9.20 -0.94 -1.35
CA MET A 255 9.80 -2.22 -1.74
C MET A 255 11.26 -2.34 -1.33
N LEU A 256 12.08 -1.33 -1.62
CA LEU A 256 13.50 -1.34 -1.26
C LEU A 256 13.69 -1.43 0.26
N ILE A 257 12.95 -0.62 1.02
CA ILE A 257 13.00 -0.62 2.49
C ILE A 257 12.59 -2.00 3.04
N ILE A 258 11.45 -2.51 2.56
CA ILE A 258 10.88 -3.79 2.98
C ILE A 258 11.82 -4.94 2.66
N MET A 259 12.40 -4.99 1.46
CA MET A 259 13.33 -6.03 1.03
C MET A 259 14.57 -6.05 1.93
N ILE A 260 15.22 -4.91 2.15
CA ILE A 260 16.40 -4.81 3.03
C ILE A 260 16.05 -5.25 4.46
N CYS A 261 14.90 -4.82 4.98
CA CYS A 261 14.47 -5.19 6.32
C CYS A 261 14.13 -6.68 6.43
N ASN A 262 13.47 -7.28 5.45
CA ASN A 262 13.11 -8.69 5.44
C ASN A 262 14.34 -9.60 5.37
N VAL A 263 15.35 -9.25 4.56
CA VAL A 263 16.62 -9.98 4.55
C VAL A 263 17.22 -10.03 5.96
N ARG A 264 17.24 -8.88 6.66
CA ARG A 264 17.71 -8.81 8.05
C ARG A 264 16.85 -9.63 9.01
N LEU A 265 15.53 -9.57 8.88
CA LEU A 265 14.61 -10.34 9.71
C LEU A 265 14.81 -11.85 9.52
N VAL A 266 15.00 -12.32 8.28
CA VAL A 266 15.26 -13.73 7.98
C VAL A 266 16.58 -14.19 8.59
N ILE A 267 17.66 -13.41 8.45
CA ILE A 267 18.96 -13.71 9.08
C ILE A 267 18.79 -13.84 10.60
N TYR A 268 18.09 -12.89 11.22
CA TYR A 268 17.79 -12.91 12.65
C TYR A 268 17.01 -14.18 13.05
N LEU A 269 15.95 -14.55 12.33
CA LEU A 269 15.16 -15.74 12.62
C LEU A 269 16.00 -17.02 12.50
N LYS A 270 16.86 -17.12 11.48
CA LYS A 270 17.79 -18.25 11.33
C LYS A 270 18.77 -18.32 12.50
N GLN A 271 19.35 -17.19 12.90
CA GLN A 271 20.29 -17.14 14.02
C GLN A 271 19.63 -17.53 15.35
N GLN A 272 18.42 -17.04 15.59
CA GLN A 272 17.63 -17.40 16.76
C GLN A 272 17.28 -18.89 16.77
N ARG A 273 16.90 -19.47 15.63
CA ARG A 273 16.64 -20.91 15.52
C ARG A 273 17.89 -21.73 15.85
N LYS A 274 19.07 -21.34 15.34
CA LYS A 274 20.35 -22.00 15.66
C LYS A 274 20.67 -21.94 17.15
N ARG A 275 20.49 -20.77 17.79
CA ARG A 275 20.67 -20.62 19.24
C ARG A 275 19.69 -21.47 20.05
N ARG A 276 18.44 -21.59 19.61
CA ARG A 276 17.42 -22.44 20.26
C ARG A 276 17.76 -23.93 20.18
N LEU A 277 18.23 -24.40 19.03
CA LEU A 277 18.66 -25.78 18.86
C LEU A 277 19.89 -26.13 19.71
N ALA A 278 20.71 -25.14 20.07
CA ALA A 278 21.84 -25.32 20.97
C ALA A 278 21.46 -25.29 22.47
N LEU A 279 20.25 -24.84 22.82
CA LEU A 279 19.81 -24.59 24.21
C LEU A 279 18.58 -25.44 24.60
N ILE A 280 18.50 -26.69 24.15
CA ILE A 280 17.37 -27.60 24.40
C ILE A 280 17.19 -27.82 25.92
N SER A 281 16.38 -26.97 26.57
CA SER A 281 15.84 -27.14 27.92
C SER A 281 14.71 -26.14 28.25
N SER A 282 14.71 -24.90 27.75
CA SER A 282 13.67 -23.90 28.12
C SER A 282 12.68 -23.58 26.99
N THR A 283 11.81 -24.55 26.72
CA THR A 283 10.67 -24.38 25.81
C THR A 283 9.54 -23.72 26.59
N ILE A 284 9.09 -22.50 26.23
CA ILE A 284 7.68 -22.04 26.30
C ILE A 284 7.53 -20.54 25.93
N HIS A 285 8.44 -19.63 26.30
CA HIS A 285 8.10 -18.18 26.32
C HIS A 285 8.45 -17.32 25.07
N LEU A 286 9.20 -17.81 24.06
CA LEU A 286 9.65 -17.00 22.90
C LEU A 286 8.85 -17.17 21.59
N SER A 287 7.76 -17.94 21.59
CA SER A 287 6.95 -18.29 20.39
C SER A 287 6.33 -17.07 19.68
N ASN A 288 5.89 -16.06 20.44
CA ASN A 288 5.01 -15.02 19.88
C ASN A 288 5.76 -14.03 18.97
N ASN A 289 7.00 -13.67 19.31
CA ASN A 289 7.80 -12.76 18.46
C ASN A 289 8.13 -13.38 17.10
N HIS A 290 8.40 -14.68 17.03
CA HIS A 290 8.71 -15.37 15.78
C HIS A 290 7.52 -15.38 14.81
N ARG A 291 6.31 -15.60 15.34
CA ARG A 291 5.07 -15.64 14.54
C ARG A 291 4.72 -14.28 13.97
N ILE A 292 4.88 -13.22 14.76
CA ILE A 292 4.65 -11.84 14.28
C ILE A 292 5.65 -11.47 13.20
N THR A 293 6.94 -11.79 13.37
CA THR A 293 7.95 -11.54 12.33
C THR A 293 7.64 -12.31 11.04
N PHE A 294 7.18 -13.56 11.15
CA PHE A 294 6.75 -14.34 9.99
C PHE A 294 5.58 -13.69 9.25
N SER A 295 4.56 -13.23 9.99
CA SER A 295 3.41 -12.49 9.42
C SER A 295 3.88 -11.22 8.70
N VAL A 296 4.82 -10.45 9.27
CA VAL A 296 5.40 -9.25 8.65
C VAL A 296 6.14 -9.57 7.34
N ILE A 297 6.91 -10.66 7.31
CA ILE A 297 7.61 -11.12 6.09
C ILE A 297 6.61 -11.52 5.01
N LEU A 298 5.56 -12.27 5.39
CA LEU A 298 4.54 -12.72 4.44
C LEU A 298 3.74 -11.54 3.86
N MET A 299 3.28 -10.63 4.71
CA MET A 299 2.66 -9.35 4.34
C MET A 299 3.51 -8.60 3.32
N SER A 300 4.80 -8.49 3.61
CA SER A 300 5.74 -7.78 2.77
C SER A 300 5.89 -8.41 1.39
N ILE A 301 6.02 -9.74 1.30
CA ILE A 301 6.16 -10.45 0.03
C ILE A 301 4.88 -10.27 -0.81
N LEU A 302 3.71 -10.40 -0.19
CA LEU A 302 2.43 -10.24 -0.89
C LEU A 302 2.24 -8.81 -1.40
N PHE A 303 2.63 -7.80 -0.61
CA PHE A 303 2.64 -6.41 -1.06
C PHE A 303 3.48 -6.23 -2.32
N LEU A 304 4.67 -6.84 -2.40
CA LEU A 304 5.53 -6.74 -3.60
C LEU A 304 4.87 -7.38 -4.82
N ILE A 305 4.32 -8.58 -4.66
CA ILE A 305 3.68 -9.33 -5.76
C ILE A 305 2.45 -8.57 -6.28
N PHE A 306 1.68 -7.95 -5.39
CA PHE A 306 0.39 -7.34 -5.74
C PHE A 306 0.46 -5.85 -6.11
N SER A 307 1.43 -5.09 -5.60
CA SER A 307 1.52 -3.63 -5.87
C SER A 307 2.38 -3.27 -7.10
N VAL A 308 3.39 -4.09 -7.44
CA VAL A 308 4.31 -3.78 -8.54
C VAL A 308 3.62 -3.79 -9.92
N PRO A 309 2.74 -4.76 -10.26
CA PRO A 309 2.12 -4.79 -11.58
C PRO A 309 1.28 -3.55 -11.88
N VAL A 310 0.51 -3.05 -10.91
CA VAL A 310 -0.33 -1.86 -11.10
C VAL A 310 0.53 -0.59 -11.26
N ALA A 311 1.54 -0.42 -10.41
CA ALA A 311 2.45 0.73 -10.48
C ALA A 311 3.19 0.79 -11.82
N PHE A 312 3.60 -0.38 -12.34
CA PHE A 312 4.23 -0.48 -13.65
C PHE A 312 3.25 -0.15 -14.79
N LEU A 313 2.05 -0.73 -14.79
CA LEU A 313 1.09 -0.55 -15.88
C LEU A 313 0.57 0.89 -15.97
N GLU A 314 0.27 1.54 -14.85
CA GLU A 314 -0.19 2.95 -14.83
C GLU A 314 0.87 3.92 -15.40
N GLN A 315 2.15 3.68 -15.11
CA GLN A 315 3.25 4.51 -15.60
C GLN A 315 3.36 4.51 -17.13
N PHE A 316 2.99 3.39 -17.77
CA PHE A 316 3.06 3.22 -19.22
C PHE A 316 1.68 3.31 -19.89
N GLU A 317 0.64 3.73 -19.17
CA GLU A 317 -0.73 3.81 -19.70
C GLU A 317 -0.80 4.61 -21.00
N TYR A 318 -0.16 5.79 -21.05
CA TYR A 318 -0.16 6.65 -22.24
C TYR A 318 0.50 6.03 -23.49
N LYS A 319 1.34 5.00 -23.32
CA LYS A 319 2.00 4.28 -24.41
C LYS A 319 1.31 2.96 -24.74
N LEU A 320 0.73 2.31 -23.72
CA LEU A 320 0.23 0.95 -23.83
C LEU A 320 -1.29 0.85 -23.97
N ASN A 321 -2.03 1.95 -23.79
CA ASN A 321 -3.49 1.96 -23.92
C ASN A 321 -4.00 1.43 -25.26
N HIS A 322 -3.25 1.60 -26.36
CA HIS A 322 -3.61 1.10 -27.68
C HIS A 322 -3.58 -0.43 -27.84
N TYR A 323 -2.97 -1.17 -26.90
CA TYR A 323 -2.92 -2.62 -26.99
C TYR A 323 -4.22 -3.26 -26.49
N LYS A 324 -4.80 -4.14 -27.31
CA LYS A 324 -6.08 -4.85 -27.05
C LYS A 324 -6.22 -5.45 -25.64
N TYR A 325 -5.12 -5.95 -25.05
CA TYR A 325 -5.12 -6.62 -23.75
C TYR A 325 -4.66 -5.75 -22.58
N PHE A 326 -4.31 -4.48 -22.83
CA PHE A 326 -3.81 -3.59 -21.77
C PHE A 326 -4.82 -3.43 -20.63
N HIS A 327 -6.09 -3.19 -20.97
CA HIS A 327 -7.17 -3.03 -19.99
C HIS A 327 -7.45 -4.29 -19.18
N HIS A 328 -7.26 -5.49 -19.76
CA HIS A 328 -7.35 -6.76 -19.03
C HIS A 328 -6.23 -6.89 -18.01
N CYS A 329 -4.99 -6.61 -18.41
CA CYS A 329 -3.84 -6.63 -17.52
C CYS A 329 -4.00 -5.62 -16.38
N LEU A 330 -4.48 -4.41 -16.69
CA LEU A 330 -4.73 -3.37 -15.70
C LEU A 330 -5.84 -3.77 -14.70
N ALA A 331 -6.94 -4.36 -15.18
CA ALA A 331 -8.00 -4.87 -14.31
C ALA A 331 -7.50 -5.98 -13.36
N ILE A 332 -6.67 -6.91 -13.86
CA ILE A 332 -6.03 -7.95 -13.04
C ILE A 332 -5.07 -7.33 -12.02
N ALA A 333 -4.29 -6.33 -12.42
CA ALA A 333 -3.37 -5.64 -11.53
C ALA A 333 -4.11 -4.87 -10.42
N TYR A 334 -5.22 -4.19 -10.73
CA TYR A 334 -6.08 -3.59 -9.70
C TYR A 334 -6.70 -4.64 -8.79
N LEU A 335 -7.16 -5.77 -9.33
CA LEU A 335 -7.69 -6.87 -8.51
C LEU A 335 -6.63 -7.35 -7.50
N ALA A 336 -5.41 -7.58 -7.96
CA ALA A 336 -4.28 -7.97 -7.09
C ALA A 336 -4.01 -6.90 -6.03
N MET A 337 -3.97 -5.62 -6.43
CA MET A 337 -3.77 -4.49 -5.53
C MET A 337 -4.81 -4.44 -4.40
N TYR A 338 -6.12 -4.52 -4.71
CA TYR A 338 -7.16 -4.50 -3.69
C TYR A 338 -7.23 -5.79 -2.87
N LEU A 339 -6.82 -6.92 -3.46
CA LEU A 339 -6.65 -8.17 -2.73
C LEU A 339 -5.59 -8.04 -1.62
N ASN A 340 -4.52 -7.27 -1.85
CA ASN A 340 -3.52 -6.98 -0.82
C ASN A 340 -4.16 -6.35 0.44
N HIS A 341 -5.05 -5.37 0.27
CA HIS A 341 -5.77 -4.71 1.38
C HIS A 341 -6.82 -5.60 2.03
N THR A 342 -7.29 -6.64 1.34
CA THR A 342 -8.23 -7.63 1.89
C THR A 342 -7.52 -8.71 2.69
N ILE A 343 -6.34 -9.15 2.22
CA ILE A 343 -5.58 -10.24 2.83
C ILE A 343 -4.97 -9.83 4.19
N SER A 344 -4.81 -8.52 4.45
CA SER A 344 -4.22 -7.98 5.67
C SER A 344 -4.76 -8.64 6.95
N PHE A 345 -6.08 -8.78 7.06
CA PHE A 345 -6.75 -9.41 8.21
C PHE A 345 -6.30 -10.87 8.42
N PHE A 346 -6.27 -11.66 7.34
CA PHE A 346 -5.93 -13.08 7.42
C PHE A 346 -4.51 -13.28 7.91
N LEU A 347 -3.58 -12.40 7.54
CA LEU A 347 -2.21 -12.55 8.00
C LEU A 347 -2.04 -12.12 9.46
N PHE A 348 -2.92 -11.25 9.99
CA PHE A 348 -2.97 -10.96 11.43
C PHE A 348 -3.44 -12.17 12.24
N LEU A 349 -4.27 -13.07 11.69
CA LEU A 349 -4.69 -14.32 12.34
C LEU A 349 -3.52 -15.28 12.63
N PHE A 350 -2.39 -15.16 11.93
CA PHE A 350 -1.18 -15.91 12.28
C PHE A 350 -0.57 -15.47 13.64
N GLY A 351 -0.95 -14.30 14.15
CA GLY A 351 -0.60 -13.83 15.49
C GLY A 351 -1.42 -14.55 16.57
N THR A 352 -0.73 -15.26 17.48
CA THR A 352 -1.37 -16.00 18.59
C THR A 352 -2.21 -15.11 19.51
N HIS A 353 -1.70 -13.92 19.84
CA HIS A 353 -2.45 -12.94 20.62
C HIS A 353 -3.70 -12.45 19.89
N PHE A 354 -3.58 -12.11 18.59
CA PHE A 354 -4.72 -11.67 17.79
C PHE A 354 -5.80 -12.76 17.73
N ARG A 355 -5.41 -14.01 17.48
CA ARG A 355 -6.32 -15.16 17.49
C ARG A 355 -7.00 -15.38 18.85
N GLN A 356 -6.28 -15.22 19.95
CA GLN A 356 -6.87 -15.31 21.30
C GLN A 356 -7.93 -14.22 21.50
N SER A 357 -7.64 -12.97 21.14
CA SER A 357 -8.62 -11.89 21.25
C SER A 357 -9.81 -12.04 20.31
N VAL A 358 -9.63 -12.62 19.12
CA VAL A 358 -10.76 -12.98 18.23
C VAL A 358 -11.64 -14.04 18.91
N LYS A 359 -11.04 -15.09 19.49
CA LYS A 359 -11.80 -16.12 20.23
C LYS A 359 -12.56 -15.53 21.41
N GLU A 360 -11.91 -14.68 22.20
CA GLU A 360 -12.54 -13.99 23.33
C GLU A 360 -13.71 -13.10 22.88
N LEU A 361 -13.57 -12.38 21.76
CA LEU A 361 -14.62 -11.53 21.22
C LEU A 361 -15.83 -12.36 20.76
N ILE A 362 -15.58 -13.43 20.00
CA ILE A 362 -16.64 -14.31 19.49
C ILE A 362 -17.33 -15.05 20.64
N TRP A 363 -16.57 -15.58 21.60
CA TRP A 363 -17.14 -16.25 22.77
C TRP A 363 -17.93 -15.30 23.67
N ALA A 364 -17.44 -14.10 23.95
CA ALA A 364 -18.19 -13.13 24.76
C ALA A 364 -19.52 -12.71 24.09
N GLN A 365 -19.54 -12.64 22.75
CA GLN A 365 -20.78 -12.42 22.01
C GLN A 365 -21.72 -13.63 22.04
N ALA A 366 -21.17 -14.85 22.00
CA ALA A 366 -21.96 -16.08 21.99
C ALA A 366 -22.55 -16.43 23.37
N THR A 367 -21.87 -16.12 24.47
CA THR A 367 -22.32 -16.49 25.83
C THR A 367 -23.15 -15.40 26.52
N GLY A 368 -23.31 -14.22 25.91
CA GLY A 368 -24.07 -13.11 26.49
C GLY A 368 -23.51 -12.59 27.82
N GLN A 369 -22.34 -13.06 28.26
CA GLN A 369 -21.74 -12.61 29.51
C GLN A 369 -21.17 -11.19 29.32
N PRO A 370 -21.59 -10.21 30.15
CA PRO A 370 -20.94 -8.91 30.14
C PRO A 370 -19.45 -9.11 30.44
N ARG A 371 -18.59 -8.44 29.66
CA ARG A 371 -17.15 -8.36 29.93
C ARG A 371 -16.98 -8.04 31.41
N SER A 372 -16.56 -9.01 32.21
CA SER A 372 -16.26 -8.75 33.61
C SER A 372 -15.08 -7.77 33.62
N ASN A 373 -15.35 -6.54 34.06
CA ASN A 373 -14.35 -5.47 34.21
C ASN A 373 -13.24 -5.84 35.21
N THR A 374 -13.26 -7.04 35.76
CA THR A 374 -12.34 -7.56 36.78
C THR A 374 -10.91 -7.82 36.30
N THR A 375 -10.61 -7.64 35.01
CA THR A 375 -9.21 -7.66 34.52
C THR A 375 -8.74 -6.34 33.92
N LEU A 376 -9.59 -5.31 33.86
CA LEU A 376 -9.20 -3.99 33.32
C LEU A 376 -8.37 -3.16 34.31
N PHE A 377 -8.37 -3.52 35.61
CA PHE A 377 -7.62 -2.81 36.67
C PHE A 377 -6.65 -3.67 37.48
N ALA A 378 -6.52 -4.97 37.22
CA ALA A 378 -5.73 -5.87 38.07
C ALA A 378 -4.21 -5.93 37.73
N LEU A 379 -3.70 -5.08 36.83
CA LEU A 379 -2.28 -5.07 36.43
C LEU A 379 -1.66 -3.66 36.41
N VAL A 380 -2.04 -2.82 37.37
CA VAL A 380 -1.17 -1.71 37.79
C VAL A 380 -0.50 -2.19 39.08
N PRO A 381 0.80 -2.54 39.06
CA PRO A 381 1.54 -2.71 40.31
C PRO A 381 1.60 -1.34 41.00
N LYS A 382 1.27 -1.31 42.29
CA LYS A 382 1.58 -0.18 43.18
C LYS A 382 3.10 0.03 43.26
#